data_AF-A0A4V1ASG8-F1
#
_entry.id   AF-A0A4V1ASG8-F1
#
_cell.length_a   1.000
_cell.length_b   1.000
_cell.length_c   1.000
_cell.angle_alpha   90.00
_cell.angle_beta   90.00
_cell.angle_gamma   90.00
#
_symmetry.space_group_name_H-M   'P 1'
#
loop_
_entity.id
_entity.type
_entity.pdbx_description
1 polymer ?
#
loop_
_entity_poly.entity_id
_entity_poly.type
_entity_poly.pdbx_seq_one_letter_code
_entity_poly.pdbx_strand_id
1 'polypeptide(L)'
;MDLSISKIYLKNFKGYEEVTIHPNPDFNIIIGENNIGKSSLFEAIHLWEKCYTTLIKADKASFYSNKTSRYLNSQDLDFIRIQSHSDLFLDPTNDMCISITIKRLCCTNLSVKAFSAI
;
A
#
# COMPACT_ATOMS: atom_id res chain seq x y z
N MET A 1 12.64 0.45 17.40
CA MET A 1 11.33 -0.21 17.57
C MET A 1 11.06 -0.92 16.26
N ASP A 2 11.08 -2.24 16.24
CA ASP A 2 11.03 -2.99 14.98
C ASP A 2 9.58 -3.31 14.63
N LEU A 3 9.08 -2.60 13.62
CA LEU A 3 7.75 -2.77 13.04
C LEU A 3 7.92 -3.43 11.67
N SER A 4 7.05 -4.40 11.36
CA SER A 4 7.03 -5.07 10.05
C SER A 4 5.64 -5.09 9.46
N ILE A 5 5.58 -5.01 8.13
CA ILE A 5 4.34 -5.22 7.39
C ILE A 5 4.03 -6.72 7.42
N SER A 6 2.87 -7.08 7.98
CA SER A 6 2.43 -8.47 8.15
C SER A 6 1.31 -8.89 7.19
N LYS A 7 0.62 -7.90 6.60
CA LYS A 7 -0.41 -8.11 5.58
C LYS A 7 -0.48 -6.87 4.70
N ILE A 8 -0.59 -7.10 3.39
CA ILE A 8 -0.97 -6.09 2.40
C ILE A 8 -2.22 -6.64 1.72
N TYR A 9 -3.27 -5.84 1.67
CA TYR A 9 -4.51 -6.14 0.97
C TYR A 9 -4.78 -5.04 -0.04
N LEU A 10 -4.98 -5.43 -1.30
CA LEU A 10 -5.34 -4.55 -2.40
C LEU A 10 -6.65 -5.03 -3.01
N LYS A 11 -7.54 -4.11 -3.31
CA LYS A 11 -8.77 -4.35 -4.07
C LYS A 11 -8.98 -3.19 -5.04
N ASN A 12 -9.29 -3.54 -6.29
CA ASN A 12 -9.61 -2.60 -7.36
C ASN A 12 -8.53 -1.50 -7.53
N PHE A 13 -7.24 -1.88 -7.45
CA PHE A 13 -6.12 -0.94 -7.55
C PHE A 13 -5.28 -1.25 -8.79
N LYS A 14 -5.26 -0.35 -9.78
CA LYS A 14 -4.58 -0.54 -11.06
C LYS A 14 -4.92 -1.90 -11.69
N GLY A 15 -3.94 -2.77 -11.91
CA GLY A 15 -4.16 -4.12 -12.45
C GLY A 15 -4.64 -5.17 -11.43
N TYR A 16 -4.79 -4.81 -10.15
CA TYR A 16 -5.20 -5.75 -9.10
C TYR A 16 -6.73 -5.72 -8.90
N GLU A 17 -7.38 -6.83 -9.23
CA GLU A 17 -8.79 -7.05 -8.89
C GLU A 17 -8.96 -7.20 -7.37
N GLU A 18 -8.34 -8.23 -6.78
CA GLU A 18 -8.26 -8.42 -5.34
C GLU A 18 -7.07 -9.34 -4.99
N VAL A 19 -6.20 -8.89 -4.07
CA VAL A 19 -5.06 -9.71 -3.62
C VAL A 19 -4.75 -9.48 -2.14
N THR A 20 -4.40 -10.57 -1.46
CA THR A 20 -3.84 -10.54 -0.10
C THR A 20 -2.43 -11.11 -0.11
N ILE A 21 -1.47 -10.34 0.39
CA ILE A 21 -0.06 -10.74 0.51
C ILE A 21 0.31 -10.77 2.00
N HIS A 22 1.04 -11.81 2.41
CA HIS A 22 1.55 -11.96 3.76
C HIS A 22 3.08 -11.96 3.73
N PRO A 23 3.71 -10.77 3.80
CA PRO A 23 5.16 -10.68 3.74
C PRO A 23 5.80 -11.48 4.88
N ASN A 24 6.93 -12.07 4.55
CA ASN A 24 7.84 -12.66 5.50
C ASN A 24 8.50 -11.56 6.36
N PRO A 25 8.64 -11.76 7.69
CA PRO A 25 9.30 -10.79 8.57
C PRO A 25 10.77 -10.53 8.24
N ASP A 26 11.48 -11.50 7.65
CA ASP A 26 12.92 -11.45 7.47
C ASP A 26 13.28 -10.95 6.06
N PHE A 27 12.83 -11.66 5.02
CA PHE A 27 13.17 -11.35 3.65
C PHE A 27 12.09 -11.78 2.65
N ASN A 28 11.79 -10.90 1.70
CA ASN A 28 10.78 -11.10 0.67
C ASN A 28 11.40 -10.92 -0.71
N ILE A 29 11.00 -11.80 -1.63
CA ILE A 29 11.35 -11.67 -3.05
C ILE A 29 10.04 -11.58 -3.84
N ILE A 30 9.93 -10.58 -4.71
CA ILE A 30 8.80 -10.39 -5.63
C ILE A 30 9.31 -10.63 -7.05
N ILE A 31 8.81 -11.69 -7.69
CA ILE A 31 9.16 -12.08 -9.06
C ILE A 31 7.89 -12.18 -9.89
N GLY A 32 8.00 -11.89 -11.18
CA GLY A 32 6.91 -11.97 -12.15
C GLY A 32 7.35 -11.32 -13.46
N GLU A 33 6.54 -11.47 -14.51
CA GLU A 33 6.81 -10.88 -15.81
C GLU A 33 6.84 -9.35 -15.78
N ASN A 34 7.46 -8.73 -16.78
CA ASN A 34 7.44 -7.27 -16.90
C ASN A 34 5.99 -6.78 -17.01
N ASN A 35 5.73 -5.64 -16.38
CA ASN A 35 4.41 -4.99 -16.40
C ASN A 35 3.27 -5.75 -15.69
N ILE A 36 3.54 -6.85 -14.99
CA ILE A 36 2.51 -7.62 -14.26
C ILE A 36 2.01 -6.93 -12.96
N GLY A 37 2.45 -5.70 -12.68
CA GLY A 37 2.03 -4.97 -11.48
C GLY A 37 3.00 -5.01 -10.30
N LYS A 38 4.21 -5.57 -10.45
CA LYS A 38 5.26 -5.55 -9.40
C LYS A 38 5.53 -4.15 -8.85
N SER A 39 5.74 -3.17 -9.74
CA SER A 39 5.92 -1.77 -9.31
C SER A 39 4.64 -1.19 -8.73
N SER A 40 3.48 -1.59 -9.23
CA SER A 40 2.18 -1.14 -8.72
C SER A 40 1.95 -1.58 -7.27
N LEU A 41 2.47 -2.73 -6.85
CA LEU A 41 2.45 -3.12 -5.43
C LEU A 41 3.19 -2.09 -4.56
N PHE A 42 4.38 -1.66 -4.98
CA PHE A 42 5.13 -0.62 -4.24
C PHE A 42 4.47 0.75 -4.31
N GLU A 43 3.85 1.10 -5.43
CA GLU A 43 3.04 2.32 -5.56
C GLU A 43 1.85 2.30 -4.59
N ALA A 44 1.18 1.15 -4.41
CA ALA A 44 0.10 1.01 -3.44
C ALA A 44 0.59 1.21 -2.00
N ILE A 45 1.74 0.62 -1.65
CA ILE A 45 2.34 0.77 -0.32
C ILE A 45 2.70 2.24 -0.06
N HIS A 46 3.29 2.90 -1.03
CA HIS A 46 3.69 4.30 -0.92
C HIS A 46 2.46 5.23 -0.85
N LEU A 47 1.42 4.97 -1.64
CA LEU A 47 0.15 5.71 -1.55
C LEU A 47 -0.49 5.57 -0.17
N TRP A 48 -0.54 4.35 0.37
CA TRP A 48 -1.08 4.12 1.71
C TRP A 48 -0.29 4.90 2.76
N GLU A 49 1.04 4.88 2.70
CA GLU A 49 1.91 5.58 3.65
C GLU A 49 1.73 7.10 3.55
N LYS A 50 1.65 7.65 2.34
CA LYS A 50 1.43 9.08 2.11
C LYS A 50 0.07 9.54 2.64
N CYS A 51 -0.99 8.75 2.39
CA CYS A 51 -2.32 8.98 2.96
C CYS A 51 -2.28 8.91 4.49
N TYR A 52 -1.63 7.89 5.06
CA TYR A 52 -1.50 7.72 6.50
C TYR A 52 -0.79 8.92 7.14
N THR A 53 0.34 9.35 6.60
CA THR A 53 1.15 10.45 7.15
C THR A 53 0.49 11.82 6.98
N THR A 54 -0.22 12.04 5.87
CA THR A 54 -0.82 13.35 5.56
C THR A 54 -2.19 13.54 6.21
N LEU A 55 -2.99 12.48 6.31
CA LEU A 55 -4.40 12.57 6.73
C LEU A 55 -4.62 12.24 8.22
N ILE A 56 -3.69 11.55 8.87
CA ILE A 56 -3.79 11.21 10.30
C ILE A 56 -3.13 12.31 11.14
N LYS A 57 -3.81 12.72 12.22
CA LYS A 57 -3.27 13.72 13.16
C LYS A 57 -2.00 13.22 13.84
N ALA A 58 -1.16 14.15 14.29
CA ALA A 58 0.04 13.86 15.06
C ALA A 58 -0.22 13.01 16.33
N ASP A 59 -1.43 13.10 16.90
CA ASP A 59 -1.86 12.30 18.06
C ASP A 59 -2.22 10.84 17.72
N LYS A 60 -2.29 10.48 16.43
CA LYS A 60 -2.70 9.15 15.90
C LYS A 60 -4.05 8.64 16.43
N ALA A 61 -4.86 9.50 17.05
CA ALA A 61 -6.10 9.13 17.72
C ALA A 61 -7.33 9.43 16.87
N SER A 62 -7.20 10.30 15.85
CA SER A 62 -8.30 10.61 14.94
C SER A 62 -7.82 11.06 13.55
N PHE A 63 -8.68 10.84 12.56
CA PHE A 63 -8.50 11.39 11.22
C PHE A 63 -8.89 12.89 11.22
N TYR A 64 -8.11 13.73 10.55
CA TYR A 64 -8.37 15.16 10.29
C TYR A 64 -8.51 16.11 11.51
N SER A 65 -7.56 17.05 11.65
CA SER A 65 -7.76 18.28 12.44
C SER A 65 -8.45 19.35 11.58
N ASN A 66 -9.19 20.28 12.17
CA ASN A 66 -9.76 21.44 11.44
C ASN A 66 -8.70 22.28 10.68
N LYS A 67 -7.40 22.03 10.90
CA LYS A 67 -6.27 22.67 10.24
C LYS A 67 -5.55 21.81 9.19
N THR A 68 -5.81 20.50 9.10
CA THR A 68 -5.15 19.62 8.10
C THR A 68 -5.97 19.61 6.82
N SER A 69 -5.30 19.84 5.68
CA SER A 69 -5.91 19.69 4.35
C SER A 69 -6.52 18.30 4.22
N ARG A 70 -7.81 18.24 3.85
CA ARG A 70 -8.50 16.98 3.51
C ARG A 70 -8.10 16.44 2.13
N TYR A 71 -7.26 17.18 1.42
CA TYR A 71 -6.85 16.91 0.05
C TYR A 71 -5.35 16.63 0.00
N LEU A 72 -4.99 15.60 -0.77
CA LEU A 72 -3.63 15.35 -1.22
C LEU A 72 -3.38 16.20 -2.47
N ASN A 73 -2.26 16.91 -2.52
CA ASN A 73 -1.88 17.62 -3.73
C ASN A 73 -1.51 16.60 -4.83
N SER A 74 -1.86 16.85 -6.08
CA SER A 74 -1.45 15.98 -7.18
C SER A 74 0.08 15.85 -7.29
N GLN A 75 0.82 16.93 -6.98
CA GLN A 75 2.29 16.92 -6.98
C GLN A 75 2.88 15.96 -5.94
N ASP A 76 2.14 15.74 -4.84
CA ASP A 76 2.53 14.78 -3.81
C ASP A 76 2.36 13.32 -4.26
N LEU A 77 1.66 13.09 -5.38
CA LEU A 77 1.33 11.79 -5.94
C LEU A 77 2.08 11.48 -7.24
N ASP A 78 3.04 12.30 -7.66
CA ASP A 78 3.84 12.10 -8.89
C ASP A 78 4.57 10.75 -8.93
N PHE A 79 4.81 10.13 -7.76
CA PHE A 79 5.37 8.78 -7.67
C PHE A 79 4.43 7.69 -8.19
N ILE A 80 3.12 7.96 -8.18
CA ILE A 80 2.11 7.08 -8.76
C ILE A 80 2.03 7.46 -10.23
N ARG A 81 2.53 6.58 -11.09
CA ARG A 81 2.47 6.79 -12.54
C ARG A 81 1.01 6.66 -13.02
N ILE A 82 0.28 7.77 -13.00
CA ILE A 82 -1.11 7.93 -13.45
C ILE A 82 -1.26 9.24 -14.23
N GLN A 83 -2.17 9.28 -15.21
CA GLN A 83 -2.53 10.50 -15.94
C GLN A 83 -3.81 11.13 -15.39
N SER A 84 -4.72 10.28 -14.92
CA SER A 84 -6.00 10.64 -14.33
C SER A 84 -6.22 9.89 -13.01
N HIS A 85 -7.06 10.43 -12.14
CA HIS A 85 -7.47 9.77 -10.90
C HIS A 85 -8.15 8.42 -11.16
N SER A 86 -8.82 8.27 -12.32
CA SER A 86 -9.42 7.00 -12.76
C SER A 86 -8.41 5.87 -12.94
N ASP A 87 -7.15 6.19 -13.25
CA ASP A 87 -6.10 5.19 -13.51
C ASP A 87 -5.60 4.52 -12.23
N LEU A 88 -6.04 4.99 -11.06
CA LEU A 88 -5.85 4.31 -9.77
C LEU A 88 -6.71 3.06 -9.66
N PHE A 89 -7.84 3.01 -10.36
CA PHE A 89 -8.84 1.96 -10.26
C PHE A 89 -8.65 0.94 -11.37
N LEU A 90 -8.94 -0.35 -11.10
CA LEU A 90 -9.11 -1.34 -12.17
C LEU A 90 -10.41 -1.05 -12.92
N ASP A 91 -11.48 -0.83 -12.14
CA ASP A 91 -12.79 -0.39 -12.59
C ASP A 91 -13.20 0.84 -11.77
N PRO A 92 -13.31 2.03 -12.40
CA PRO A 92 -13.70 3.27 -11.71
C PRO A 92 -15.09 3.24 -11.08
N THR A 93 -15.94 2.26 -11.41
CA THR A 93 -17.26 2.10 -10.80
C THR A 93 -17.24 1.36 -9.46
N ASN A 94 -16.13 0.68 -9.15
CA ASN A 94 -15.96 -0.10 -7.94
C ASN A 94 -15.15 0.66 -6.87
N ASP A 95 -15.39 0.34 -5.60
CA ASP A 95 -14.60 0.89 -4.51
C ASP A 95 -13.17 0.31 -4.51
N MET A 96 -12.19 1.19 -4.34
CA MET A 96 -10.78 0.84 -4.18
C MET A 96 -10.42 0.71 -2.70
N CYS A 97 -9.63 -0.32 -2.36
CA CYS A 97 -9.10 -0.49 -1.01
C CYS A 97 -7.62 -0.83 -1.04
N ILE A 98 -6.85 -0.10 -0.24
CA ILE A 98 -5.47 -0.44 0.11
C ILE A 98 -5.40 -0.51 1.63
N SER A 99 -5.04 -1.67 2.17
CA SER A 99 -4.92 -1.88 3.60
C SER A 99 -3.60 -2.55 3.94
N ILE A 100 -2.88 -1.96 4.91
CA ILE A 100 -1.60 -2.46 5.41
C ILE A 100 -1.73 -2.73 6.89
N THR A 101 -1.40 -3.97 7.29
CA THR A 101 -1.36 -4.36 8.70
C THR A 101 0.09 -4.41 9.17
N ILE A 102 0.44 -3.52 10.09
CA ILE A 102 1.76 -3.48 10.72
C ILE A 102 1.70 -4.26 12.04
N LYS A 103 2.69 -5.10 12.29
CA LYS A 103 2.89 -5.80 13.57
C LYS A 103 4.22 -5.42 14.17
N ARG A 104 4.31 -5.55 15.49
CA ARG A 104 5.58 -5.50 16.21
C ARG A 104 6.30 -6.83 16.03
N LEU A 105 7.55 -6.78 15.62
CA LEU A 105 8.41 -7.97 15.63
C LEU A 105 8.66 -8.38 17.07
N CYS A 106 8.12 -9.53 17.48
CA CYS A 106 8.64 -10.28 18.60
C CYS A 106 9.65 -11.26 18.01
N CYS A 107 10.92 -11.15 18.43
CA CYS A 107 12.03 -11.97 17.96
C CYS A 107 11.62 -13.45 17.83
N THR A 108 11.51 -14.01 16.62
CA THR A 108 11.53 -15.46 16.39
C THR A 108 11.74 -15.81 14.91
N ASN A 109 12.78 -16.62 14.68
CA ASN A 109 13.10 -17.58 13.62
C ASN A 109 12.86 -17.24 12.13
N LEU A 110 14.00 -17.27 11.44
CA LEU A 110 14.18 -17.13 9.99
C LEU A 110 13.28 -18.09 9.19
N SER A 111 12.44 -17.55 8.32
CA SER A 111 11.82 -18.33 7.23
C SER A 111 11.89 -17.50 5.95
N VAL A 112 12.02 -18.12 4.77
CA VAL A 112 11.97 -17.39 3.49
C VAL A 112 10.71 -17.82 2.76
N LYS A 113 9.87 -16.87 2.34
CA LYS A 113 8.70 -17.14 1.49
C LYS A 113 8.84 -16.35 0.18
N ALA A 114 8.79 -17.07 -0.93
CA ALA A 114 8.62 -16.49 -2.26
C ALA A 114 7.12 -16.31 -2.53
N PHE A 115 6.73 -15.12 -3.00
CA PHE A 115 5.38 -14.86 -3.50
C PHE A 115 5.44 -14.70 -5.02
N SER A 116 4.60 -15.45 -5.72
CA SER A 116 4.27 -15.18 -7.12
C SER A 116 3.20 -14.12 -7.14
N ALA A 117 3.49 -12.95 -7.71
CA ALA A 117 2.44 -12.05 -8.17
C ALA A 117 1.87 -12.65 -9.46
N ILE A 118 0.54 -12.74 -9.53
CA ILE A 118 -0.27 -13.20 -10.67
C ILE A 118 0.28 -12.61 -11.96
#